data_AF-A0A518F042-F1
#
_entry.id   AF-A0A518F042-F1
#
_cell.length_a   1.000
_cell.length_b   1.000
_cell.length_c   1.000
_cell.angle_alpha   90.00
_cell.angle_beta   90.00
_cell.angle_gamma   90.00
#
_symmetry.space_group_name_H-M   'P 1'
#
loop_
_entity.id
_entity.type
_entity.pdbx_description
1 polymer ?
#
loop_
_entity_poly.entity_id
_entity_poly.type
_entity_poly.pdbx_seq_one_letter_code
_entity_poly.pdbx_strand_id
1 'polypeptide(L)'
;MKFTLIAFFAVLASVTSGHALPVTCFGSSHANGVVSPRADDGSLLGTWRGTTGALRKRELVLQAGGVCSMDGVAGTWVLDGADRISIQLPSETIDARFERDGTRLDLRIDGKRSRMRLRAASGDDVEEIHESQEIHESQKREVTASPAAPFGGAPLALDLTSWAGTHRSGDWSLELAMDGAFAAQGTLRRGEAAWRVTLVATATGAAGCLSSAGEGHPFEVVPSGTRLVLSCGGQSLTFERATGVEPGSLLQAPGLEGVATTPSKNYVDPNGHFRFEMPAHWTAEVNGSGLIINPGFQATDTLDALILVDTGRLEAADLGLTPAQLIDRDEADVRQAYAAQGIRLNRPRAGAKAVQVGSYPGGVQEWKGTLATGQAVDAWIGGATAKGYYVTVGGILVSSRTEEFLPHVKRILATMELSPPDRRPELEQQLVGRRVSDSTTTESGFFGHVYHFGPGGTVRSETLFSGSMNFGSDLASASMDDVGQYAVVGTVLYLTFPKSELSYDLVLEGARVTGVRMSDKFRALE
;
A
#
# COMPACT_ATOMS: atom_id res chain seq x y z
N MET A 1 -0.85 -5.17 1.64
CA MET A 1 -1.24 -6.37 0.90
C MET A 1 -2.70 -6.57 1.27
N LYS A 2 -3.60 -5.96 0.51
CA LYS A 2 -5.02 -6.23 0.72
C LYS A 2 -5.28 -7.60 0.10
N PHE A 3 -5.60 -8.59 0.92
CA PHE A 3 -6.13 -9.86 0.40
C PHE A 3 -7.38 -9.54 -0.40
N THR A 4 -7.25 -9.56 -1.72
CA THR A 4 -8.39 -9.36 -2.62
C THR A 4 -9.10 -10.71 -2.71
N LEU A 5 -9.79 -11.09 -1.63
CA LEU A 5 -10.53 -12.34 -1.60
C LEU A 5 -11.83 -12.16 -2.38
N ILE A 6 -11.98 -12.97 -3.42
CA ILE A 6 -13.15 -13.00 -4.29
C ILE A 6 -14.37 -13.46 -3.49
N ALA A 7 -15.48 -12.74 -3.65
CA ALA A 7 -16.76 -13.11 -3.09
C ALA A 7 -17.28 -14.39 -3.79
N PHE A 8 -17.43 -15.48 -3.04
CA PHE A 8 -18.11 -16.69 -3.50
C PHE A 8 -19.63 -16.45 -3.45
N PHE A 9 -20.26 -16.30 -4.62
CA PHE A 9 -21.71 -16.42 -4.78
C PHE A 9 -22.02 -17.49 -5.82
N ALA A 10 -22.21 -18.72 -5.35
CA ALA A 10 -23.12 -19.74 -5.88
C ALA A 10 -22.88 -21.06 -5.13
N VAL A 11 -23.95 -21.87 -4.98
CA VAL A 11 -23.97 -23.29 -4.54
C VAL A 11 -24.32 -23.59 -3.07
N LEU A 12 -24.79 -22.64 -2.25
CA LEU A 12 -25.37 -22.96 -0.91
C LEU A 12 -26.76 -22.34 -0.64
N ALA A 13 -27.58 -22.21 -1.68
CA ALA A 13 -28.97 -21.78 -1.55
C ALA A 13 -29.94 -22.84 -2.07
N SER A 14 -29.99 -23.98 -1.39
CA SER A 14 -31.17 -24.86 -1.41
C SER A 14 -31.25 -25.59 -0.07
N VAL A 15 -32.44 -25.56 0.54
CA VAL A 15 -32.85 -26.27 1.78
C VAL A 15 -32.63 -25.50 3.10
N THR A 16 -33.45 -24.49 3.37
CA THR A 16 -34.64 -24.63 4.25
C THR A 16 -35.38 -23.30 4.46
N SER A 17 -36.68 -23.42 4.59
CA SER A 17 -37.76 -22.44 4.53
C SER A 17 -37.97 -21.61 5.80
N GLY A 18 -38.42 -20.36 5.62
CA GLY A 18 -39.66 -19.86 6.22
C GLY A 18 -39.57 -19.16 7.58
N HIS A 19 -39.59 -17.82 7.59
CA HIS A 19 -40.74 -17.01 8.05
C HIS A 19 -40.43 -15.51 7.99
N ALA A 20 -41.48 -14.71 7.91
CA ALA A 20 -41.50 -13.35 7.42
C ALA A 20 -41.88 -12.31 8.51
N LEU A 21 -41.38 -11.07 8.32
CA LEU A 21 -41.89 -9.74 8.73
C LEU A 21 -41.86 -9.31 10.22
N PRO A 22 -41.94 -7.99 10.56
CA PRO A 22 -41.97 -6.77 9.72
C PRO A 22 -41.02 -5.60 10.14
N VAL A 23 -40.98 -4.61 9.23
CA VAL A 23 -40.52 -3.21 9.33
C VAL A 23 -41.32 -2.40 10.36
N THR A 24 -40.67 -1.42 11.01
CA THR A 24 -41.33 -0.17 11.45
C THR A 24 -40.41 1.03 11.28
N CYS A 25 -40.96 2.07 10.64
CA CYS A 25 -40.41 3.41 10.50
C CYS A 25 -40.78 4.26 11.73
N PHE A 26 -39.93 5.21 12.12
CA PHE A 26 -40.35 6.46 12.76
C PHE A 26 -39.42 7.59 12.34
N GLY A 27 -40.01 8.74 12.02
CA GLY A 27 -39.32 9.96 11.60
C GLY A 27 -39.64 11.17 12.48
N SER A 28 -39.10 12.32 12.04
CA SER A 28 -39.26 13.71 12.53
C SER A 28 -38.45 14.05 13.80
N SER A 29 -37.88 15.24 14.01
CA SER A 29 -38.09 16.58 13.44
C SER A 29 -36.87 17.49 13.69
N HIS A 30 -36.73 18.56 12.89
CA HIS A 30 -35.79 19.65 13.10
C HIS A 30 -36.27 20.62 14.20
N ALA A 31 -35.34 21.13 15.02
CA ALA A 31 -35.50 22.39 15.74
C ALA A 31 -34.16 23.14 15.78
N ASN A 32 -34.14 24.34 15.20
CA ASN A 32 -33.05 25.32 15.31
C ASN A 32 -33.05 25.93 16.72
N GLY A 33 -31.99 25.70 17.47
CA GLY A 33 -31.72 26.38 18.74
C GLY A 33 -30.26 26.79 18.79
N VAL A 34 -30.00 28.10 18.79
CA VAL A 34 -28.68 28.65 19.11
C VAL A 34 -28.44 28.40 20.59
N VAL A 35 -27.55 27.44 20.90
CA VAL A 35 -27.15 27.11 22.27
C VAL A 35 -25.85 27.83 22.56
N SER A 36 -25.86 28.69 23.59
CA SER A 36 -24.65 29.29 24.15
C SER A 36 -23.77 28.21 24.80
N PRO A 37 -22.43 28.28 24.64
CA PRO A 37 -21.54 27.24 25.13
C PRO A 37 -21.48 27.21 26.68
N ARG A 38 -21.46 25.99 27.24
CA ARG A 38 -21.35 25.68 28.68
C ARG A 38 -19.90 25.44 29.07
N ALA A 39 -19.58 25.72 30.32
CA ALA A 39 -18.26 25.92 30.91
C ALA A 39 -17.25 24.75 30.97
N ASP A 40 -17.27 23.77 30.05
CA ASP A 40 -16.23 22.71 29.94
C ASP A 40 -15.41 22.78 28.61
N ASP A 41 -15.60 23.84 27.82
CA ASP A 41 -14.97 24.03 26.50
C ASP A 41 -13.43 24.03 26.51
N GLY A 42 -12.81 24.31 27.66
CA GLY A 42 -11.37 24.55 27.78
C GLY A 42 -10.48 23.38 27.36
N SER A 43 -11.02 22.15 27.35
CA SER A 43 -10.25 20.96 27.02
C SER A 43 -10.03 20.75 25.51
N LEU A 44 -10.77 21.40 24.63
CA LEU A 44 -10.53 21.27 23.18
C LEU A 44 -9.86 22.49 22.58
N LEU A 45 -9.74 23.58 23.34
CA LEU A 45 -9.12 24.82 22.87
C LEU A 45 -7.64 24.60 22.54
N GLY A 46 -7.22 25.23 21.45
CA GLY A 46 -5.83 25.20 20.98
C GLY A 46 -5.70 24.83 19.51
N THR A 47 -4.44 24.68 19.09
CA THR A 47 -4.08 24.29 17.73
C THR A 47 -3.73 22.80 17.69
N TRP A 48 -4.34 22.09 16.75
CA TRP A 48 -4.25 20.65 16.61
C TRP A 48 -3.79 20.31 15.20
N ARG A 49 -2.66 19.59 15.08
CA ARG A 49 -2.06 19.21 13.79
C ARG A 49 -2.22 17.74 13.52
N GLY A 50 -2.60 17.37 12.29
CA GLY A 50 -2.78 15.97 11.94
C GLY A 50 -1.47 15.19 11.96
N THR A 51 -1.54 13.91 12.35
CA THR A 51 -0.36 13.08 12.62
C THR A 51 -0.09 12.02 11.56
N THR A 52 -1.05 11.76 10.66
CA THR A 52 -1.02 10.61 9.73
C THR A 52 -1.34 10.99 8.28
N GLY A 53 -0.54 10.49 7.34
CA GLY A 53 -0.83 10.52 5.90
C GLY A 53 -1.18 11.92 5.37
N ALA A 54 -2.27 11.99 4.60
CA ALA A 54 -2.80 13.24 4.03
C ALA A 54 -3.19 14.30 5.06
N LEU A 55 -3.33 13.93 6.34
CA LEU A 55 -3.69 14.85 7.42
C LEU A 55 -2.47 15.55 8.04
N ARG A 56 -1.22 15.18 7.71
CA ARG A 56 -0.01 15.79 8.32
C ARG A 56 0.12 17.29 8.10
N LYS A 57 -0.47 17.79 7.02
CA LYS A 57 -0.51 19.23 6.70
C LYS A 57 -1.78 19.91 7.19
N ARG A 58 -2.71 19.16 7.81
CA ARG A 58 -3.96 19.71 8.29
C ARG A 58 -3.83 20.29 9.68
N GLU A 59 -4.44 21.46 9.87
CA GLU A 59 -4.43 22.20 11.12
C GLU A 59 -5.87 22.57 11.50
N LEU A 60 -6.26 22.20 12.73
CA LEU A 60 -7.52 22.58 13.33
C LEU A 60 -7.25 23.50 14.52
N VAL A 61 -7.78 24.71 14.50
CA VAL A 61 -7.70 25.66 15.60
C VAL A 61 -9.09 25.81 16.20
N LEU A 62 -9.24 25.51 17.49
CA LEU A 62 -10.48 25.69 18.24
C LEU A 62 -10.27 26.82 19.26
N GLN A 63 -11.09 27.86 19.18
CA GLN A 63 -11.04 29.03 20.05
C GLN A 63 -12.29 29.12 20.93
N ALA A 64 -12.16 29.81 22.05
CA ALA A 64 -13.28 30.11 22.92
C ALA A 64 -14.37 30.90 22.17
N GLY A 65 -15.62 30.75 22.59
CA GLY A 65 -16.76 31.40 21.94
C GLY A 65 -17.24 30.72 20.66
N GLY A 66 -16.83 29.46 20.41
CA GLY A 66 -17.32 28.67 19.28
C GLY A 66 -16.72 29.05 17.93
N VAL A 67 -15.57 29.73 17.91
CA VAL A 67 -14.84 30.09 16.68
C VAL A 67 -13.78 29.03 16.37
N CYS A 68 -13.65 28.63 15.11
CA CYS A 68 -12.60 27.72 14.67
C CYS A 68 -12.01 28.09 13.31
N SER A 69 -10.89 27.47 12.98
CA SER A 69 -10.40 27.39 11.60
C SER A 69 -9.86 26.00 11.31
N MET A 70 -10.13 25.48 10.12
CA MET A 70 -9.52 24.25 9.62
C MET A 70 -8.79 24.53 8.31
N ASP A 71 -7.50 24.24 8.27
CA ASP A 71 -6.60 24.49 7.12
C ASP A 71 -6.66 25.97 6.65
N GLY A 72 -6.79 26.90 7.60
CA GLY A 72 -6.94 28.34 7.34
C GLY A 72 -8.35 28.79 6.94
N VAL A 73 -9.31 27.88 6.77
CA VAL A 73 -10.71 28.21 6.49
C VAL A 73 -11.44 28.47 7.81
N ALA A 74 -11.96 29.68 7.99
CA ALA A 74 -12.69 30.07 9.19
C ALA A 74 -14.08 29.40 9.26
N GLY A 75 -14.52 29.07 10.47
CA GLY A 75 -15.84 28.52 10.74
C GLY A 75 -16.24 28.64 12.20
N THR A 76 -17.29 27.91 12.57
CA THR A 76 -17.78 27.84 13.94
C THR A 76 -17.80 26.41 14.45
N TRP A 77 -17.78 26.22 15.76
CA TRP A 77 -17.89 24.90 16.36
C TRP A 77 -18.73 24.94 17.62
N VAL A 78 -19.36 23.81 17.93
CA VAL A 78 -20.17 23.61 19.13
C VAL A 78 -20.02 22.18 19.63
N LEU A 79 -20.10 22.00 20.95
CA LEU A 79 -20.21 20.68 21.56
C LEU A 79 -21.67 20.21 21.58
N ASP A 80 -21.93 19.03 21.03
CA ASP A 80 -23.23 18.36 21.06
C ASP A 80 -23.23 17.24 22.11
N GLY A 81 -23.06 17.63 23.37
CA GLY A 81 -22.92 16.70 24.50
C GLY A 81 -21.48 16.52 24.96
N ALA A 82 -21.21 15.40 25.65
CA ALA A 82 -19.92 15.19 26.35
C ALA A 82 -18.79 14.67 25.44
N ASP A 83 -19.12 14.01 24.33
CA ASP A 83 -18.17 13.34 23.43
C ASP A 83 -18.40 13.68 21.95
N ARG A 84 -19.22 14.68 21.62
CA ARG A 84 -19.47 15.09 20.24
C ARG A 84 -19.15 16.56 20.01
N ILE A 85 -18.59 16.83 18.84
CA ILE A 85 -18.29 18.16 18.33
C ILE A 85 -18.90 18.28 16.93
N SER A 86 -19.52 19.43 16.66
CA SER A 86 -19.96 19.83 15.33
C SER A 86 -19.14 21.04 14.89
N ILE A 87 -18.48 20.94 13.74
CA ILE A 87 -17.66 22.01 13.16
C ILE A 87 -18.31 22.44 11.84
N GLN A 88 -18.74 23.69 11.76
CA GLN A 88 -19.40 24.26 10.60
C GLN A 88 -18.44 25.19 9.85
N LEU A 89 -18.05 24.74 8.66
CA LEU A 89 -17.27 25.50 7.69
C LEU A 89 -18.17 25.98 6.53
N PRO A 90 -17.73 26.94 5.71
CA PRO A 90 -18.51 27.41 4.56
C PRO A 90 -18.87 26.31 3.56
N SER A 91 -18.02 25.29 3.40
CA SER A 91 -18.19 24.21 2.42
C SER A 91 -18.80 22.93 2.98
N GLU A 92 -18.73 22.70 4.30
CA GLU A 92 -19.22 21.46 4.92
C GLU A 92 -19.51 21.63 6.42
N THR A 93 -20.35 20.73 6.95
CA THR A 93 -20.51 20.54 8.40
C THR A 93 -19.91 19.18 8.77
N ILE A 94 -19.06 19.18 9.80
CA ILE A 94 -18.35 18.01 10.29
C ILE A 94 -18.87 17.69 11.68
N ASP A 95 -19.73 16.69 11.77
CA ASP A 95 -20.14 16.10 13.03
C ASP A 95 -19.19 14.95 13.36
N ALA A 96 -18.61 14.97 14.57
CA ALA A 96 -17.67 13.96 14.99
C ALA A 96 -17.81 13.61 16.47
N ARG A 97 -17.56 12.34 16.79
CA ARG A 97 -17.23 11.95 18.17
C ARG A 97 -15.76 12.24 18.44
N PHE A 98 -15.43 12.78 19.61
CA PHE A 98 -14.06 13.08 19.98
C PHE A 98 -13.61 12.29 21.21
N GLU A 99 -12.34 11.92 21.21
CA GLU A 99 -11.64 11.35 22.37
C GLU A 99 -10.33 12.13 22.55
N ARG A 100 -10.10 12.67 23.76
CA ARG A 100 -8.88 13.41 24.09
C ARG A 100 -8.08 12.65 25.14
N ASP A 101 -6.78 12.49 24.85
CA ASP A 101 -5.79 11.97 25.79
C ASP A 101 -4.57 12.91 25.81
N GLY A 102 -4.52 13.80 26.80
CA GLY A 102 -3.44 14.78 26.97
C GLY A 102 -3.23 15.68 25.74
N THR A 103 -2.14 15.43 25.00
CA THR A 103 -1.76 16.16 23.78
C THR A 103 -2.37 15.58 22.50
N ARG A 104 -3.21 14.55 22.59
CA ARG A 104 -3.82 13.89 21.43
C ARG A 104 -5.32 14.13 21.41
N LEU A 105 -5.84 14.42 20.22
CA LEU A 105 -7.26 14.55 19.93
C LEU A 105 -7.61 13.63 18.76
N ASP A 106 -8.48 12.66 18.99
CA ASP A 106 -8.99 11.76 17.97
C ASP A 106 -10.44 12.14 17.63
N LEU A 107 -10.70 12.49 16.38
CA LEU A 107 -12.03 12.81 15.86
C LEU A 107 -12.52 11.70 14.93
N ARG A 108 -13.66 11.09 15.27
CA ARG A 108 -14.35 10.10 14.46
C ARG A 108 -15.56 10.77 13.81
N ILE A 109 -15.42 11.11 12.52
CA ILE A 109 -16.44 11.85 11.77
C ILE A 109 -17.63 10.93 11.48
N ASP A 110 -18.83 11.38 11.80
CA ASP A 110 -20.06 10.63 11.59
C ASP A 110 -20.29 10.40 10.09
N GLY A 111 -20.76 9.19 9.75
CA GLY A 111 -20.94 8.76 8.36
C GLY A 111 -19.65 8.49 7.58
N LYS A 112 -18.47 8.84 8.10
CA LYS A 112 -17.17 8.51 7.49
C LYS A 112 -16.47 7.41 8.29
N ARG A 113 -15.85 6.43 7.61
CA ARG A 113 -15.00 5.42 8.27
C ARG A 113 -13.67 6.00 8.78
N SER A 114 -13.31 7.19 8.29
CA SER A 114 -12.05 7.86 8.58
C SER A 114 -12.03 8.46 9.99
N ARG A 115 -10.87 8.37 10.65
CA ARG A 115 -10.57 9.07 11.90
C ARG A 115 -9.49 10.11 11.66
N MET A 116 -9.63 11.27 12.27
CA MET A 116 -8.64 12.33 12.24
C MET A 116 -7.90 12.35 13.57
N ARG A 117 -6.62 11.96 13.54
CA ARG A 117 -5.75 11.93 14.72
C ARG A 117 -4.88 13.18 14.74
N LEU A 118 -5.11 14.03 15.71
CA LEU A 118 -4.45 15.32 15.85
C LEU A 118 -3.57 15.35 17.11
N ARG A 119 -2.50 16.13 17.07
CA ARG A 119 -1.64 16.44 18.22
C ARG A 119 -1.63 17.93 18.50
N ALA A 120 -1.66 18.31 19.77
CA ALA A 120 -1.53 19.70 20.18
C ALA A 120 -0.20 20.28 19.66
N ALA A 121 -0.26 21.43 19.00
CA ALA A 121 0.91 22.23 18.69
C ALA A 121 1.37 22.90 19.99
N SER A 122 2.34 22.31 20.69
CA SER A 122 2.99 22.95 21.85
C SER A 122 3.81 24.15 21.36
N GLY A 123 3.67 25.29 22.03
CA GLY A 123 4.20 26.60 21.62
C GLY A 123 5.72 26.80 21.62
N ASP A 124 6.53 25.74 21.52
CA ASP A 124 8.00 25.84 21.51
C ASP A 124 8.64 25.62 20.11
N ASP A 125 7.84 25.40 19.07
CA ASP A 125 8.35 25.43 17.69
C ASP A 125 8.26 26.87 17.13
N VAL A 126 9.10 27.77 17.66
CA VAL A 126 9.39 29.08 17.04
C VAL A 126 10.77 28.98 16.42
N GLU A 127 10.81 28.75 15.11
CA GLU A 127 12.02 28.84 14.29
C GLU A 127 12.42 30.33 14.20
N GLU A 128 13.32 30.77 15.09
CA GLU A 128 14.00 32.06 14.96
C GLU A 128 14.91 32.01 13.72
N ILE A 129 14.47 32.67 12.65
CA ILE A 129 15.32 33.00 11.50
C ILE A 129 16.33 34.04 11.99
N HIS A 130 17.48 33.58 12.47
CA HIS A 130 18.65 34.44 12.68
C HIS A 130 19.35 34.65 11.33
N GLU A 131 19.03 35.78 10.72
CA GLU A 131 19.81 36.39 9.65
C GLU A 131 21.15 36.84 10.25
N SER A 132 22.23 36.14 9.91
CA SER A 132 23.60 36.56 10.23
C SER A 132 24.41 36.60 8.94
N GLN A 133 24.49 37.81 8.39
CA GLN A 133 25.58 38.22 7.53
C GLN A 133 26.88 38.25 8.37
N GLU A 134 27.92 37.54 7.94
CA GLU A 134 29.23 38.12 7.61
C GLU A 134 30.28 37.02 7.26
N ILE A 135 30.79 37.13 6.03
CA ILE A 135 32.21 37.11 5.63
C ILE A 135 33.10 35.97 6.17
N HIS A 136 33.46 35.05 5.27
CA HIS A 136 34.88 34.73 5.04
C HIS A 136 35.12 34.25 3.60
N GLU A 137 35.76 35.11 2.81
CA GLU A 137 36.57 34.71 1.67
C GLU A 137 37.64 33.71 2.14
N SER A 138 37.85 32.62 1.41
CA SER A 138 39.18 32.20 0.93
C SER A 138 39.14 30.78 0.34
N GLN A 139 39.44 30.73 -0.96
CA GLN A 139 40.32 29.77 -1.66
C GLN A 139 39.71 29.20 -2.94
N LYS A 140 39.89 29.98 -4.02
CA LYS A 140 40.02 29.50 -5.39
C LYS A 140 41.02 28.34 -5.45
N ARG A 141 40.54 27.15 -5.75
CA ARG A 141 41.33 26.13 -6.48
C ARG A 141 40.66 25.93 -7.83
N GLU A 142 41.35 26.34 -8.87
CA GLU A 142 41.05 26.01 -10.26
C GLU A 142 41.05 24.48 -10.40
N VAL A 143 39.86 23.92 -10.66
CA VAL A 143 39.74 22.60 -11.27
C VAL A 143 39.44 22.84 -12.74
N THR A 144 40.44 22.50 -13.56
CA THR A 144 40.41 22.43 -15.02
C THR A 144 39.12 21.77 -15.53
N ALA A 145 38.45 22.47 -16.45
CA ALA A 145 37.24 22.02 -17.12
C ALA A 145 37.46 20.68 -17.85
N SER A 146 36.61 19.71 -17.53
CA SER A 146 36.42 18.50 -18.34
C SER A 146 35.50 18.83 -19.54
N PRO A 147 35.68 18.17 -20.70
CA PRO A 147 35.08 18.59 -21.96
C PRO A 147 33.55 18.42 -21.96
N ALA A 148 32.87 19.39 -22.58
CA ALA A 148 31.42 19.44 -22.71
C ALA A 148 30.84 18.15 -23.33
N ALA A 149 29.89 17.55 -22.63
CA ALA A 149 29.06 16.48 -23.18
C ALA A 149 28.10 17.07 -24.23
N PRO A 150 27.96 16.46 -25.41
CA PRO A 150 26.93 16.85 -26.37
C PRO A 150 25.58 16.25 -25.93
N PHE A 151 24.52 17.03 -26.13
CA PHE A 151 23.09 16.75 -25.90
C PHE A 151 22.55 16.94 -24.47
N GLY A 152 21.67 17.95 -24.34
CA GLY A 152 21.00 18.36 -23.12
C GLY A 152 19.92 17.39 -22.64
N GLY A 153 20.35 16.34 -21.94
CA GLY A 153 19.51 15.66 -20.94
C GLY A 153 19.75 16.28 -19.57
N ALA A 154 18.68 16.50 -18.79
CA ALA A 154 18.84 16.76 -17.36
C ALA A 154 19.64 15.61 -16.72
N PRO A 155 20.55 15.87 -15.76
CA PRO A 155 21.29 14.81 -15.08
C PRO A 155 20.28 13.81 -14.48
N LEU A 156 20.41 12.55 -14.87
CA LEU A 156 19.59 11.47 -14.31
C LEU A 156 19.85 11.41 -12.81
N ALA A 157 18.78 11.55 -12.02
CA ALA A 157 18.85 11.41 -10.57
C ALA A 157 19.51 10.07 -10.21
N LEU A 158 20.34 10.07 -9.18
CA LEU A 158 21.03 8.86 -8.73
C LEU A 158 20.01 7.75 -8.43
N ASP A 159 20.21 6.58 -9.05
CA ASP A 159 19.41 5.39 -8.75
C ASP A 159 19.83 4.80 -7.39
N LEU A 160 19.13 5.22 -6.34
CA LEU A 160 19.32 4.71 -4.98
C LEU A 160 18.99 3.21 -4.86
N THR A 161 18.23 2.62 -5.77
CA THR A 161 17.87 1.19 -5.71
C THR A 161 19.09 0.28 -5.85
N SER A 162 20.09 0.71 -6.63
CA SER A 162 21.37 0.01 -6.78
C SER A 162 22.22 -0.02 -5.50
N TRP A 163 21.89 0.83 -4.52
CA TRP A 163 22.58 1.01 -3.25
C TRP A 163 21.83 0.44 -2.05
N ALA A 164 20.65 -0.15 -2.24
CA ALA A 164 19.99 -0.90 -1.19
C ALA A 164 20.84 -2.12 -0.78
N GLY A 165 20.93 -2.37 0.52
CA GLY A 165 21.70 -3.46 1.11
C GLY A 165 22.79 -2.98 2.09
N THR A 166 23.74 -3.88 2.39
CA THR A 166 24.79 -3.65 3.38
C THR A 166 26.11 -3.27 2.72
N HIS A 167 26.73 -2.21 3.25
CA HIS A 167 28.02 -1.70 2.83
C HIS A 167 28.98 -1.67 4.03
N ARG A 168 30.29 -1.83 3.78
CA ARG A 168 31.30 -1.89 4.84
C ARG A 168 32.46 -0.95 4.58
N SER A 169 33.03 -0.43 5.66
CA SER A 169 34.26 0.37 5.65
C SER A 169 35.01 0.10 6.95
N GLY A 170 35.99 -0.80 6.94
CA GLY A 170 36.68 -1.23 8.15
C GLY A 170 35.73 -1.83 9.20
N ASP A 171 35.67 -1.22 10.38
CA ASP A 171 34.77 -1.56 11.51
C ASP A 171 33.36 -0.95 11.40
N TRP A 172 33.09 -0.19 10.33
CA TRP A 172 31.78 0.42 10.07
C TRP A 172 30.92 -0.44 9.14
N SER A 173 29.62 -0.48 9.44
CA SER A 173 28.61 -1.06 8.55
C SER A 173 27.47 -0.08 8.31
N LEU A 174 27.08 0.07 7.05
CA LEU A 174 25.94 0.89 6.62
C LEU A 174 24.90 -0.03 5.98
N GLU A 175 23.69 -0.07 6.53
CA GLU A 175 22.56 -0.80 5.97
C GLU A 175 21.53 0.18 5.44
N LEU A 176 21.17 0.08 4.17
CA LEU A 176 20.21 0.96 3.49
C LEU A 176 19.05 0.14 2.92
N ALA A 177 17.83 0.59 3.18
CA ALA A 177 16.60 0.11 2.59
C ALA A 177 15.90 1.26 1.86
N MET A 178 15.23 0.96 0.76
CA MET A 178 14.51 1.99 0.00
C MET A 178 13.29 2.51 0.77
N ASP A 179 13.07 3.81 0.70
CA ASP A 179 11.90 4.52 1.22
C ASP A 179 11.27 5.32 0.06
N GLY A 180 10.73 4.59 -0.92
CA GLY A 180 10.25 5.15 -2.18
C GLY A 180 11.31 5.16 -3.29
N ALA A 181 11.03 5.85 -4.40
CA ALA A 181 11.89 5.84 -5.60
C ALA A 181 13.15 6.71 -5.47
N PHE A 182 13.13 7.71 -4.59
CA PHE A 182 14.18 8.74 -4.48
C PHE A 182 14.68 8.94 -3.06
N ALA A 183 14.32 8.05 -2.13
CA ALA A 183 14.81 8.10 -0.77
C ALA A 183 15.14 6.70 -0.26
N ALA A 184 16.07 6.66 0.70
CA ALA A 184 16.45 5.45 1.40
C ALA A 184 16.60 5.75 2.89
N GLN A 185 16.28 4.78 3.74
CA GLN A 185 16.48 4.85 5.17
C GLN A 185 17.36 3.69 5.63
N GLY A 186 18.04 3.85 6.74
CA GLY A 186 19.04 2.89 7.13
C GLY A 186 19.61 3.06 8.52
N THR A 187 20.61 2.24 8.81
CA THR A 187 21.39 2.32 10.03
C THR A 187 22.88 2.28 9.70
N LEU A 188 23.60 3.27 10.20
CA LEU A 188 25.07 3.26 10.26
C LEU A 188 25.47 2.70 11.62
N ARG A 189 26.41 1.77 11.66
CA ARG A 189 26.92 1.18 12.91
C ARG A 189 28.43 1.15 12.97
N ARG A 190 28.95 1.21 14.19
CA ARG A 190 30.34 0.93 14.56
C ARG A 190 30.35 0.22 15.91
N GLY A 191 30.59 -1.09 15.91
CA GLY A 191 30.40 -1.90 17.12
C GLY A 191 28.96 -1.86 17.62
N GLU A 192 28.75 -1.49 18.88
CA GLU A 192 27.41 -1.36 19.49
C GLU A 192 26.72 0.00 19.21
N ALA A 193 27.47 0.99 18.72
CA ALA A 193 26.91 2.30 18.42
C ALA A 193 26.14 2.27 17.08
N ALA A 194 24.96 2.88 17.06
CA ALA A 194 24.07 2.91 15.90
C ALA A 194 23.47 4.31 15.68
N TRP A 195 23.47 4.77 14.44
CA TRP A 195 22.89 6.02 13.98
C TRP A 195 21.84 5.73 12.91
N ARG A 196 20.69 6.39 12.97
CA ARG A 196 19.70 6.31 11.89
C ARG A 196 20.17 7.15 10.72
N VAL A 197 19.93 6.63 9.53
CA VAL A 197 20.32 7.24 8.26
C VAL A 197 19.05 7.51 7.46
N THR A 198 18.89 8.73 6.96
CA THR A 198 17.89 9.06 5.94
C THR A 198 18.60 9.71 4.76
N LEU A 199 18.31 9.24 3.55
CA LEU A 199 18.91 9.66 2.29
C LEU A 199 17.83 10.10 1.32
N VAL A 200 18.10 11.16 0.56
CA VAL A 200 17.28 11.60 -0.56
C VAL A 200 18.19 11.83 -1.77
N ALA A 201 17.80 11.29 -2.91
CA ALA A 201 18.53 11.46 -4.17
C ALA A 201 18.56 12.94 -4.56
N THR A 202 19.73 13.39 -5.02
CA THR A 202 19.93 14.72 -5.60
C THR A 202 20.37 14.57 -7.06
N ALA A 203 20.49 15.69 -7.78
CA ALA A 203 20.91 15.70 -9.18
C ALA A 203 22.33 15.15 -9.41
N THR A 204 23.18 15.14 -8.37
CA THR A 204 24.61 14.76 -8.46
C THR A 204 25.01 13.66 -7.48
N GLY A 205 24.08 13.15 -6.67
CA GLY A 205 24.37 12.18 -5.61
C GLY A 205 23.16 11.91 -4.73
N ALA A 206 23.37 11.87 -3.42
CA ALA A 206 22.31 11.90 -2.43
C ALA A 206 22.73 12.74 -1.23
N ALA A 207 21.77 13.35 -0.54
CA ALA A 207 22.00 14.08 0.70
C ALA A 207 21.18 13.43 1.81
N GLY A 208 21.69 13.46 3.03
CA GLY A 208 21.05 12.79 4.13
C GLY A 208 21.33 13.38 5.49
N CYS A 209 20.71 12.79 6.50
CA CYS A 209 20.90 13.13 7.90
C CYS A 209 21.23 11.86 8.70
N LEU A 210 22.30 11.92 9.49
CA LEU A 210 22.64 10.94 10.51
C LEU A 210 22.02 11.42 11.82
N SER A 211 21.15 10.61 12.42
CA SER A 211 20.57 10.96 13.72
C SER A 211 20.94 9.96 14.82
N SER A 212 21.44 10.49 15.94
CA SER A 212 21.52 9.78 17.23
C SER A 212 20.90 10.63 18.32
N ALA A 213 20.04 10.03 19.13
CA ALA A 213 19.44 10.68 20.30
C ALA A 213 18.72 12.02 20.02
N GLY A 214 18.28 12.26 18.78
CA GLY A 214 17.54 13.47 18.40
C GLY A 214 18.39 14.57 17.76
N GLU A 215 19.72 14.47 17.80
CA GLU A 215 20.61 15.37 17.08
C GLU A 215 20.85 14.84 15.66
N GLY A 216 20.68 15.73 14.67
CA GLY A 216 20.85 15.43 13.25
C GLY A 216 22.14 16.04 12.69
N HIS A 217 22.97 15.21 12.06
CA HIS A 217 24.17 15.65 11.38
C HIS A 217 24.01 15.46 9.86
N PRO A 218 24.04 16.55 9.07
CA PRO A 218 23.89 16.44 7.62
C PRO A 218 25.12 15.74 7.03
N PHE A 219 24.90 15.00 5.96
CA PHE A 219 25.97 14.37 5.20
C PHE A 219 25.65 14.30 3.71
N GLU A 220 26.70 14.26 2.90
CA GLU A 220 26.59 14.08 1.45
C GLU A 220 27.09 12.70 1.04
N VAL A 221 26.42 12.14 0.04
CA VAL A 221 26.75 10.88 -0.61
C VAL A 221 27.05 11.14 -2.07
N VAL A 222 28.28 10.85 -2.46
CA VAL A 222 28.68 10.84 -3.87
C VAL A 222 29.03 9.42 -4.27
N PRO A 223 28.35 8.84 -5.29
CA PRO A 223 28.75 7.56 -5.85
C PRO A 223 30.10 7.73 -6.57
N SER A 224 31.07 6.89 -6.23
CA SER A 224 32.37 6.83 -6.92
C SER A 224 32.61 5.41 -7.41
N GLY A 225 32.13 5.12 -8.62
CA GLY A 225 32.11 3.76 -9.16
C GLY A 225 31.22 2.83 -8.33
N THR A 226 31.81 1.81 -7.71
CA THR A 226 31.12 0.83 -6.83
C THR A 226 31.13 1.21 -5.35
N ARG A 227 31.62 2.40 -5.03
CA ARG A 227 31.82 2.88 -3.65
C ARG A 227 30.87 4.01 -3.31
N LEU A 228 30.46 4.05 -2.05
CA LEU A 228 29.56 5.04 -1.48
C LEU A 228 30.38 5.88 -0.49
N VAL A 229 30.63 7.14 -0.83
CA VAL A 229 31.42 8.04 0.02
C VAL A 229 30.47 8.89 0.84
N LEU A 230 30.47 8.69 2.16
CA LEU A 230 29.70 9.48 3.13
C LEU A 230 30.61 10.57 3.71
N SER A 231 30.24 11.84 3.55
CA SER A 231 31.01 12.98 4.10
C SER A 231 30.20 13.76 5.14
N CYS A 232 30.71 13.86 6.37
CA CYS A 232 30.09 14.58 7.48
C CYS A 232 31.16 15.27 8.34
N GLY A 233 30.99 16.55 8.67
CA GLY A 233 31.89 17.27 9.60
C GLY A 233 33.38 17.29 9.20
N GLY A 234 33.69 17.26 7.89
CA GLY A 234 35.06 17.22 7.38
C GLY A 234 35.73 15.83 7.38
N GLN A 235 35.00 14.78 7.79
CA GLN A 235 35.43 13.40 7.68
C GLN A 235 34.68 12.70 6.54
N SER A 236 35.37 11.83 5.80
CA SER A 236 34.78 11.02 4.74
C SER A 236 35.01 9.54 5.03
N LEU A 237 33.93 8.76 5.02
CA LEU A 237 33.94 7.31 5.10
C LEU A 237 33.60 6.74 3.71
N THR A 238 34.49 5.90 3.18
CA THR A 238 34.27 5.24 1.89
C THR A 238 33.79 3.82 2.15
N PHE A 239 32.53 3.56 1.84
CA PHE A 239 31.93 2.25 1.94
C PHE A 239 32.04 1.51 0.62
N GLU A 240 32.50 0.27 0.70
CA GLU A 240 32.37 -0.66 -0.41
C GLU A 240 31.11 -1.49 -0.18
N ARG A 241 30.36 -1.74 -1.25
CA ARG A 241 29.32 -2.76 -1.21
C ARG A 241 29.98 -4.06 -0.75
N ALA A 242 29.45 -4.70 0.28
CA ALA A 242 30.05 -5.92 0.80
C ALA A 242 29.98 -7.02 -0.28
N THR A 243 31.06 -7.18 -1.05
CA THR A 243 31.19 -8.25 -2.05
C THR A 243 31.34 -9.57 -1.31
N GLY A 244 30.33 -10.42 -1.43
CA GLY A 244 30.20 -11.66 -0.65
C GLY A 244 29.01 -11.70 0.30
N VAL A 245 28.22 -10.61 0.37
CA VAL A 245 26.87 -10.65 0.95
C VAL A 245 25.91 -10.33 -0.17
N GLU A 246 25.41 -11.39 -0.85
CA GLU A 246 24.18 -11.24 -1.63
C GLU A 246 23.10 -10.62 -0.74
N PRO A 247 22.21 -9.78 -1.29
CA PRO A 247 21.04 -9.28 -0.55
C PRO A 247 20.19 -10.49 -0.14
N GLY A 248 20.50 -11.06 1.03
CA GLY A 248 20.06 -12.41 1.38
C GLY A 248 20.75 -13.05 2.61
N SER A 249 21.86 -12.53 3.13
CA SER A 249 22.43 -13.05 4.40
C SER A 249 21.82 -12.41 5.65
N LEU A 250 20.50 -12.33 5.69
CA LEU A 250 19.79 -12.69 6.92
C LEU A 250 20.05 -14.20 7.11
N LEU A 251 20.17 -14.67 8.36
CA LEU A 251 20.16 -16.11 8.66
C LEU A 251 19.17 -16.80 7.72
N GLN A 252 19.65 -17.64 6.79
CA GLN A 252 18.81 -18.23 5.76
C GLN A 252 17.64 -18.89 6.48
N ALA A 253 16.44 -18.37 6.27
CA ALA A 253 15.28 -18.86 6.99
C ALA A 253 15.16 -20.37 6.73
N PRO A 254 14.71 -21.16 7.71
CA PRO A 254 14.59 -22.59 7.48
C PRO A 254 13.64 -22.85 6.31
N GLY A 255 13.92 -23.92 5.56
CA GLY A 255 12.98 -24.42 4.56
C GLY A 255 11.64 -24.81 5.20
N LEU A 256 10.59 -24.84 4.39
CA LEU A 256 9.27 -25.25 4.88
C LEU A 256 9.25 -26.73 5.27
N GLU A 257 8.87 -27.02 6.51
CA GLU A 257 8.76 -28.38 7.03
C GLU A 257 7.40 -29.02 6.75
N GLY A 258 7.35 -30.36 6.73
CA GLY A 258 6.11 -31.13 6.56
C GLY A 258 5.53 -31.05 5.14
N VAL A 259 6.40 -30.91 4.14
CA VAL A 259 6.03 -30.85 2.71
C VAL A 259 5.86 -32.27 2.15
N ALA A 260 4.77 -32.51 1.40
CA ALA A 260 4.53 -33.79 0.77
C ALA A 260 5.56 -34.11 -0.34
N THR A 261 5.99 -35.38 -0.44
CA THR A 261 6.96 -35.87 -1.44
C THR A 261 6.33 -36.79 -2.50
N THR A 262 5.01 -36.96 -2.49
CA THR A 262 4.25 -37.78 -3.45
C THR A 262 4.39 -37.32 -4.91
N PRO A 263 3.99 -38.13 -5.90
CA PRO A 263 3.97 -37.71 -7.30
C PRO A 263 3.20 -36.40 -7.51
N SER A 264 3.80 -35.50 -8.28
CA SER A 264 3.28 -34.15 -8.56
C SER A 264 3.18 -33.90 -10.06
N LYS A 265 2.49 -32.82 -10.41
CA LYS A 265 2.53 -32.18 -11.72
C LYS A 265 2.85 -30.70 -11.55
N ASN A 266 3.41 -30.11 -12.60
CA ASN A 266 3.64 -28.69 -12.65
C ASN A 266 2.36 -27.96 -13.06
N TYR A 267 1.99 -26.96 -12.28
CA TYR A 267 1.10 -25.90 -12.71
C TYR A 267 1.95 -24.71 -13.17
N VAL A 268 1.58 -24.11 -14.29
CA VAL A 268 2.17 -22.87 -14.79
C VAL A 268 1.03 -21.89 -14.96
N ASP A 269 1.18 -20.72 -14.32
CA ASP A 269 0.24 -19.61 -14.50
C ASP A 269 0.10 -19.27 -15.99
N PRO A 270 -1.11 -19.03 -16.53
CA PRO A 270 -1.30 -18.68 -17.93
C PRO A 270 -0.51 -17.45 -18.39
N ASN A 271 -0.20 -16.52 -17.48
CA ASN A 271 0.63 -15.34 -17.77
C ASN A 271 2.12 -15.57 -17.51
N GLY A 272 2.50 -16.76 -17.03
CA GLY A 272 3.87 -17.14 -16.72
C GLY A 272 4.45 -16.45 -15.48
N HIS A 273 3.61 -15.84 -14.63
CA HIS A 273 4.08 -15.07 -13.47
C HIS A 273 4.62 -15.96 -12.35
N PHE A 274 4.14 -17.20 -12.28
CA PHE A 274 4.60 -18.19 -11.31
C PHE A 274 4.34 -19.61 -11.81
N ARG A 275 5.03 -20.56 -11.19
CA ARG A 275 4.78 -22.00 -11.36
C ARG A 275 5.02 -22.72 -10.04
N PHE A 276 4.37 -23.86 -9.85
CA PHE A 276 4.54 -24.68 -8.66
C PHE A 276 4.17 -26.14 -8.95
N GLU A 277 4.50 -27.03 -8.01
CA GLU A 277 4.09 -28.42 -8.04
C GLU A 277 2.87 -28.68 -7.16
N MET A 278 1.90 -29.44 -7.69
CA MET A 278 0.75 -29.93 -6.93
C MET A 278 0.49 -31.42 -7.23
N PRO A 279 -0.27 -32.14 -6.40
CA PRO A 279 -0.62 -33.54 -6.67
C PRO A 279 -1.22 -33.74 -8.06
N ALA A 280 -0.87 -34.85 -8.71
CA ALA A 280 -1.22 -35.08 -10.12
C ALA A 280 -2.75 -35.04 -10.40
N HIS A 281 -3.56 -35.51 -9.45
CA HIS A 281 -5.02 -35.56 -9.55
C HIS A 281 -5.72 -34.25 -9.17
N TRP A 282 -5.01 -33.27 -8.59
CA TRP A 282 -5.59 -31.96 -8.26
C TRP A 282 -5.78 -31.12 -9.50
N THR A 283 -6.81 -30.29 -9.54
CA THR A 283 -7.03 -29.34 -10.64
C THR A 283 -6.95 -27.92 -10.12
N ALA A 284 -6.65 -26.99 -11.02
CA ALA A 284 -6.56 -25.58 -10.69
C ALA A 284 -7.32 -24.77 -11.73
N GLU A 285 -8.14 -23.83 -11.26
CA GLU A 285 -8.99 -22.98 -12.09
C GLU A 285 -8.76 -21.52 -11.72
N VAL A 286 -8.53 -20.69 -12.75
CA VAL A 286 -8.35 -19.25 -12.57
C VAL A 286 -9.70 -18.64 -12.21
N ASN A 287 -9.72 -17.87 -11.12
CA ASN A 287 -10.88 -17.11 -10.70
C ASN A 287 -10.42 -15.69 -10.36
N GLY A 288 -10.80 -14.70 -11.17
CA GLY A 288 -10.35 -13.32 -11.00
C GLY A 288 -8.84 -13.18 -11.02
N SER A 289 -8.26 -12.57 -9.98
CA SER A 289 -6.79 -12.42 -9.79
C SER A 289 -6.12 -13.63 -9.14
N GLY A 290 -6.90 -14.65 -8.75
CA GLY A 290 -6.42 -15.80 -8.01
C GLY A 290 -6.70 -17.14 -8.71
N LEU A 291 -6.29 -18.19 -8.03
CA LEU A 291 -6.43 -19.58 -8.45
C LEU A 291 -7.13 -20.36 -7.35
N ILE A 292 -8.16 -21.11 -7.72
CA ILE A 292 -8.79 -22.10 -6.84
C ILE A 292 -8.21 -23.46 -7.19
N ILE A 293 -7.74 -24.19 -6.18
CA ILE A 293 -7.23 -25.54 -6.34
C ILE A 293 -8.25 -26.51 -5.78
N ASN A 294 -8.77 -27.38 -6.64
CA ASN A 294 -9.65 -28.47 -6.26
C ASN A 294 -8.82 -29.74 -6.04
N PRO A 295 -8.78 -30.28 -4.80
CA PRO A 295 -8.00 -31.47 -4.49
C PRO A 295 -8.63 -32.80 -4.99
N GLY A 296 -9.66 -32.73 -5.83
CA GLY A 296 -10.31 -33.89 -6.45
C GLY A 296 -11.79 -34.05 -6.13
N PHE A 297 -12.40 -33.06 -5.47
CA PHE A 297 -13.83 -33.05 -5.14
C PHE A 297 -14.70 -33.00 -6.40
N GLN A 298 -15.77 -33.79 -6.37
CA GLN A 298 -16.89 -33.75 -7.28
C GLN A 298 -17.95 -32.77 -6.78
N ALA A 299 -18.89 -32.36 -7.65
CA ALA A 299 -19.91 -31.36 -7.32
C ALA A 299 -20.83 -31.74 -6.14
N THR A 300 -20.91 -33.02 -5.80
CA THR A 300 -21.73 -33.55 -4.71
C THR A 300 -20.94 -33.82 -3.42
N ASP A 301 -19.61 -33.65 -3.46
CA ASP A 301 -18.76 -33.98 -2.33
C ASP A 301 -18.88 -32.93 -1.23
N THR A 302 -18.54 -33.35 -0.02
CA THR A 302 -18.37 -32.42 1.09
C THR A 302 -17.04 -31.70 0.92
N LEU A 303 -17.04 -30.37 1.03
CA LEU A 303 -15.82 -29.57 0.88
C LEU A 303 -14.94 -29.72 2.12
N ASP A 304 -14.02 -30.68 2.10
CA ASP A 304 -13.09 -30.94 3.21
C ASP A 304 -11.90 -29.97 3.22
N ALA A 305 -11.62 -29.31 2.09
CA ALA A 305 -10.53 -28.37 1.94
C ALA A 305 -10.85 -27.29 0.90
N LEU A 306 -10.49 -26.05 1.19
CA LEU A 306 -10.46 -24.95 0.25
C LEU A 306 -9.02 -24.46 0.12
N ILE A 307 -8.48 -24.51 -1.09
CA ILE A 307 -7.09 -24.16 -1.37
C ILE A 307 -7.08 -23.03 -2.41
N LEU A 308 -6.42 -21.93 -2.05
CA LEU A 308 -6.38 -20.70 -2.83
C LEU A 308 -4.93 -20.29 -3.05
N VAL A 309 -4.63 -19.84 -4.26
CA VAL A 309 -3.39 -19.11 -4.56
C VAL A 309 -3.79 -17.73 -5.05
N ASP A 310 -3.29 -16.68 -4.41
CA ASP A 310 -3.52 -15.30 -4.84
C ASP A 310 -2.19 -14.64 -5.16
N THR A 311 -2.20 -13.78 -6.18
CA THR A 311 -1.01 -13.02 -6.58
C THR A 311 -1.36 -11.57 -6.78
N GLY A 312 -0.39 -10.72 -6.51
CA GLY A 312 -0.59 -9.30 -6.74
C GLY A 312 0.70 -8.52 -6.59
N ARG A 313 0.55 -7.22 -6.79
CA ARG A 313 1.62 -6.26 -6.56
C ARG A 313 1.59 -5.81 -5.09
N LEU A 314 2.77 -5.62 -4.51
CA LEU A 314 2.90 -4.99 -3.21
C LEU A 314 2.58 -3.50 -3.34
N GLU A 315 1.76 -2.99 -2.41
CA GLU A 315 1.52 -1.55 -2.30
C GLU A 315 2.82 -0.85 -1.85
N ALA A 316 2.96 0.46 -2.10
CA ALA A 316 4.17 1.19 -1.70
C ALA A 316 4.47 1.07 -0.19
N ALA A 317 3.43 1.00 0.65
CA ALA A 317 3.55 0.81 2.10
C ALA A 317 3.93 -0.62 2.52
N ASP A 318 3.91 -1.57 1.58
CA ASP A 318 4.32 -2.95 1.80
C ASP A 318 5.78 -3.20 1.40
N LEU A 319 6.35 -2.33 0.57
CA LEU A 319 7.72 -2.46 0.11
C LEU A 319 8.68 -2.38 1.29
N GLY A 320 9.61 -3.34 1.35
CA GLY A 320 10.57 -3.47 2.45
C GLY A 320 10.09 -4.29 3.65
N LEU A 321 8.81 -4.68 3.70
CA LEU A 321 8.33 -5.65 4.68
C LEU A 321 8.62 -7.09 4.24
N THR A 322 9.02 -7.93 5.18
CA THR A 322 9.15 -9.37 4.93
C THR A 322 7.76 -10.01 4.78
N PRO A 323 7.64 -11.14 4.06
CA PRO A 323 6.35 -11.83 3.94
C PRO A 323 5.72 -12.21 5.28
N ALA A 324 6.53 -12.56 6.29
CA ALA A 324 6.02 -12.82 7.64
C ALA A 324 5.40 -11.55 8.28
N GLN A 325 6.07 -10.39 8.14
CA GLN A 325 5.53 -9.12 8.63
C GLN A 325 4.24 -8.71 7.88
N LEU A 326 4.17 -8.98 6.57
CA LEU A 326 2.96 -8.74 5.79
C LEU A 326 1.79 -9.59 6.31
N ILE A 327 2.00 -10.89 6.54
CA ILE A 327 0.98 -11.79 7.10
C ILE A 327 0.51 -11.31 8.48
N ASP A 328 1.43 -10.96 9.38
CA ASP A 328 1.07 -10.49 10.73
C ASP A 328 0.32 -9.16 10.71
N ARG A 329 0.73 -8.23 9.84
CA ARG A 329 0.07 -6.93 9.72
C ARG A 329 -1.37 -7.08 9.21
N ASP A 330 -1.58 -7.97 8.26
CA ASP A 330 -2.87 -8.11 7.57
C ASP A 330 -3.81 -9.14 8.26
N GLU A 331 -3.42 -9.68 9.43
CA GLU A 331 -4.18 -10.65 10.25
C GLU A 331 -5.67 -10.28 10.41
N ALA A 332 -5.94 -9.03 10.77
CA ALA A 332 -7.30 -8.56 11.04
C ALA A 332 -8.17 -8.55 9.78
N ASP A 333 -7.60 -8.11 8.65
CA ASP A 333 -8.28 -8.02 7.37
C ASP A 333 -8.62 -9.40 6.84
N VAL A 334 -7.70 -10.36 6.97
CA VAL A 334 -7.95 -11.75 6.56
C VAL A 334 -9.06 -12.38 7.39
N ARG A 335 -9.05 -12.18 8.72
CA ARG A 335 -10.12 -12.68 9.60
C ARG A 335 -11.47 -12.09 9.24
N GLN A 336 -11.51 -10.79 8.91
CA GLN A 336 -12.73 -10.13 8.45
C GLN A 336 -13.20 -10.69 7.10
N ALA A 337 -12.29 -10.92 6.15
CA ALA A 337 -12.61 -11.48 4.84
C ALA A 337 -13.21 -12.89 4.95
N TYR A 338 -12.60 -13.78 5.74
CA TYR A 338 -13.14 -15.13 5.96
C TYR A 338 -14.45 -15.12 6.75
N ALA A 339 -14.61 -14.22 7.72
CA ALA A 339 -15.87 -14.09 8.44
C ALA A 339 -17.04 -13.74 7.51
N ALA A 340 -16.80 -12.90 6.49
CA ALA A 340 -17.79 -12.57 5.46
C ALA A 340 -18.20 -13.79 4.61
N GLN A 341 -17.39 -14.85 4.59
CA GLN A 341 -17.65 -16.11 3.91
C GLN A 341 -18.17 -17.20 4.86
N GLY A 342 -18.54 -16.85 6.09
CA GLY A 342 -19.03 -17.79 7.08
C GLY A 342 -17.94 -18.63 7.76
N ILE A 343 -16.67 -18.24 7.64
CA ILE A 343 -15.54 -18.91 8.28
C ILE A 343 -15.00 -18.03 9.40
N ARG A 344 -15.21 -18.43 10.65
CA ARG A 344 -14.74 -17.68 11.82
C ARG A 344 -13.36 -18.16 12.24
N LEU A 345 -12.34 -17.40 11.89
CA LEU A 345 -10.96 -17.67 12.29
C LEU A 345 -10.63 -16.97 13.61
N ASN A 346 -10.06 -17.74 14.54
CA ASN A 346 -9.50 -17.22 15.78
C ASN A 346 -8.21 -16.46 15.49
N ARG A 347 -7.80 -15.60 16.43
CA ARG A 347 -6.47 -14.99 16.37
C ARG A 347 -5.39 -16.08 16.38
N PRO A 348 -4.34 -15.99 15.53
CA PRO A 348 -3.20 -16.89 15.62
C PRO A 348 -2.61 -16.94 17.03
N ARG A 349 -2.16 -18.13 17.44
CA ARG A 349 -1.47 -18.30 18.73
C ARG A 349 -0.04 -17.73 18.72
N ALA A 350 0.56 -17.62 17.54
CA ALA A 350 1.92 -17.13 17.34
C ALA A 350 1.98 -16.25 16.09
N GLY A 351 2.92 -15.29 16.09
CA GLY A 351 3.24 -14.49 14.91
C GLY A 351 3.69 -15.36 13.73
N ALA A 352 3.63 -14.79 12.54
CA ALA A 352 4.07 -15.45 11.32
C ALA A 352 5.57 -15.78 11.41
N LYS A 353 5.93 -16.96 10.93
CA LYS A 353 7.30 -17.45 10.91
C LYS A 353 7.92 -17.17 9.55
N ALA A 354 9.13 -16.61 9.54
CA ALA A 354 9.92 -16.51 8.32
C ALA A 354 10.36 -17.91 7.87
N VAL A 355 10.25 -18.17 6.57
CA VAL A 355 10.67 -19.42 5.92
C VAL A 355 11.33 -19.12 4.58
N GLN A 356 12.12 -20.07 4.07
CA GLN A 356 12.65 -20.03 2.72
C GLN A 356 11.70 -20.77 1.76
N VAL A 357 11.33 -20.11 0.66
CA VAL A 357 10.43 -20.64 -0.38
C VAL A 357 11.21 -20.70 -1.70
N GLY A 358 11.76 -21.87 -2.02
CA GLY A 358 12.73 -21.98 -3.12
C GLY A 358 13.91 -21.02 -2.90
N SER A 359 14.13 -20.09 -3.83
CA SER A 359 15.12 -19.00 -3.69
C SER A 359 14.54 -17.71 -3.08
N TYR A 360 13.26 -17.67 -2.75
CA TYR A 360 12.56 -16.47 -2.28
C TYR A 360 12.39 -16.43 -0.75
N PRO A 361 12.41 -15.22 -0.15
CA PRO A 361 11.96 -15.04 1.22
C PRO A 361 10.45 -15.35 1.30
N GLY A 362 10.05 -16.02 2.36
CA GLY A 362 8.66 -16.38 2.63
C GLY A 362 8.25 -16.22 4.08
N GLY A 363 6.97 -16.42 4.33
CA GLY A 363 6.35 -16.33 5.64
C GLY A 363 5.17 -17.27 5.74
N VAL A 364 4.93 -17.84 6.92
CA VAL A 364 3.81 -18.77 7.16
C VAL A 364 3.16 -18.54 8.52
N GLN A 365 1.85 -18.77 8.62
CA GLN A 365 1.10 -18.71 9.86
C GLN A 365 -0.05 -19.72 9.87
N GLU A 366 -0.34 -20.27 11.05
CA GLU A 366 -1.35 -21.32 11.24
C GLU A 366 -2.44 -20.84 12.20
N TRP A 367 -3.70 -20.94 11.78
CA TRP A 367 -4.86 -20.49 12.55
C TRP A 367 -5.84 -21.64 12.78
N LYS A 368 -6.71 -21.45 13.78
CA LYS A 368 -7.81 -22.36 14.08
C LYS A 368 -9.12 -21.59 13.93
N GLY A 369 -10.19 -22.26 13.54
CA GLY A 369 -11.49 -21.62 13.39
C GLY A 369 -12.64 -22.59 13.29
N THR A 370 -13.79 -22.06 12.87
CA THR A 370 -15.03 -22.82 12.68
C THR A 370 -15.79 -22.33 11.47
N LEU A 371 -16.38 -23.26 10.71
CA LEU A 371 -17.37 -22.94 9.66
C LEU A 371 -18.71 -22.50 10.29
N ALA A 372 -19.58 -21.91 9.48
CA ALA A 372 -20.95 -21.56 9.87
C ALA A 372 -21.77 -22.77 10.35
N THR A 373 -21.43 -23.97 9.87
CA THR A 373 -22.02 -25.25 10.28
C THR A 373 -21.57 -25.70 11.68
N GLY A 374 -20.60 -25.03 12.29
CA GLY A 374 -19.99 -25.39 13.58
C GLY A 374 -18.80 -26.35 13.47
N GLN A 375 -18.48 -26.83 12.26
CA GLN A 375 -17.35 -27.73 12.03
C GLN A 375 -16.01 -27.00 12.25
N ALA A 376 -15.08 -27.65 12.95
CA ALA A 376 -13.76 -27.12 13.22
C ALA A 376 -12.89 -27.12 11.95
N VAL A 377 -12.14 -26.04 11.76
CA VAL A 377 -11.19 -25.88 10.66
C VAL A 377 -9.81 -25.44 11.15
N ASP A 378 -8.81 -25.89 10.41
CA ASP A 378 -7.43 -25.43 10.50
C ASP A 378 -7.14 -24.61 9.25
N ALA A 379 -6.68 -23.39 9.45
CA ALA A 379 -6.25 -22.52 8.36
C ALA A 379 -4.73 -22.43 8.35
N TRP A 380 -4.15 -22.48 7.16
CA TRP A 380 -2.72 -22.26 6.95
C TRP A 380 -2.56 -21.24 5.85
N ILE A 381 -1.77 -20.20 6.11
CA ILE A 381 -1.45 -19.16 5.13
C ILE A 381 0.05 -19.11 5.02
N GLY A 382 0.55 -19.16 3.79
CA GLY A 382 1.93 -18.88 3.48
C GLY A 382 2.05 -17.96 2.29
N GLY A 383 3.18 -17.27 2.17
CA GLY A 383 3.42 -16.37 1.06
C GLY A 383 4.90 -16.15 0.81
N ALA A 384 5.20 -15.65 -0.37
CA ALA A 384 6.54 -15.29 -0.80
C ALA A 384 6.48 -14.01 -1.63
N THR A 385 7.59 -13.27 -1.67
CA THR A 385 7.69 -12.02 -2.45
C THR A 385 8.91 -12.01 -3.36
N ALA A 386 8.75 -11.47 -4.56
CA ALA A 386 9.83 -11.26 -5.52
C ALA A 386 9.58 -9.97 -6.31
N LYS A 387 10.60 -9.12 -6.46
CA LYS A 387 10.55 -7.88 -7.28
C LYS A 387 9.31 -6.99 -7.08
N GLY A 388 8.84 -6.82 -5.85
CA GLY A 388 7.64 -6.01 -5.56
C GLY A 388 6.30 -6.70 -5.85
N TYR A 389 6.32 -8.01 -6.13
CA TYR A 389 5.15 -8.87 -6.24
C TYR A 389 5.07 -9.83 -5.04
N TYR A 390 3.85 -10.25 -4.75
CA TYR A 390 3.57 -11.29 -3.78
C TYR A 390 2.82 -12.46 -4.42
N VAL A 391 3.04 -13.63 -3.85
CA VAL A 391 2.12 -14.77 -3.96
C VAL A 391 1.73 -15.18 -2.55
N THR A 392 0.48 -15.57 -2.37
CA THR A 392 0.01 -16.24 -1.15
C THR A 392 -0.63 -17.56 -1.52
N VAL A 393 -0.48 -18.54 -0.63
CA VAL A 393 -1.11 -19.85 -0.69
C VAL A 393 -1.87 -20.01 0.63
N GLY A 394 -3.19 -20.14 0.53
CA GLY A 394 -4.09 -20.36 1.66
C GLY A 394 -4.72 -21.74 1.59
N GLY A 395 -4.78 -22.44 2.73
CA GLY A 395 -5.56 -23.66 2.89
C GLY A 395 -6.50 -23.52 4.08
N ILE A 396 -7.81 -23.62 3.86
CA ILE A 396 -8.82 -23.80 4.92
C ILE A 396 -9.24 -25.26 4.90
N LEU A 397 -8.88 -26.00 5.93
CA LEU A 397 -9.01 -27.45 5.98
C LEU A 397 -9.93 -27.83 7.13
N VAL A 398 -10.85 -28.77 6.91
CA VAL A 398 -11.54 -29.40 8.03
C VAL A 398 -10.48 -30.02 8.95
N SER A 399 -10.56 -29.75 10.26
CA SER A 399 -9.49 -30.14 11.20
C SER A 399 -9.19 -31.65 11.16
N SER A 400 -10.22 -32.51 10.97
CA SER A 400 -10.04 -33.97 10.86
C SER A 400 -9.37 -34.43 9.55
N ARG A 401 -9.17 -33.54 8.58
CA ARG A 401 -8.58 -33.82 7.27
C ARG A 401 -7.27 -33.04 7.06
N THR A 402 -6.79 -32.34 8.09
CA THR A 402 -5.63 -31.46 7.98
C THR A 402 -4.35 -32.22 7.66
N GLU A 403 -4.12 -33.40 8.26
CA GLU A 403 -2.95 -34.22 7.99
C GLU A 403 -2.90 -34.72 6.54
N GLU A 404 -4.06 -34.89 5.90
CA GLU A 404 -4.15 -35.29 4.50
C GLU A 404 -3.79 -34.14 3.56
N PHE A 405 -4.38 -32.95 3.75
CA PHE A 405 -4.27 -31.87 2.78
C PHE A 405 -3.10 -30.92 3.03
N LEU A 406 -2.77 -30.62 4.29
CA LEU A 406 -1.79 -29.58 4.62
C LEU A 406 -0.40 -29.83 4.03
N PRO A 407 0.15 -31.06 4.04
CA PRO A 407 1.45 -31.32 3.42
C PRO A 407 1.50 -30.98 1.93
N HIS A 408 0.38 -31.15 1.21
CA HIS A 408 0.27 -30.81 -0.21
C HIS A 408 0.10 -29.30 -0.43
N VAL A 409 -0.65 -28.59 0.43
CA VAL A 409 -0.72 -27.12 0.41
C VAL A 409 0.66 -26.51 0.65
N LYS A 410 1.41 -27.05 1.61
CA LYS A 410 2.80 -26.65 1.87
C LYS A 410 3.71 -26.91 0.67
N ARG A 411 3.49 -28.00 -0.09
CA ARG A 411 4.25 -28.28 -1.32
C ARG A 411 4.06 -27.21 -2.39
N ILE A 412 2.83 -26.73 -2.58
CA ILE A 412 2.53 -25.66 -3.54
C ILE A 412 3.40 -24.44 -3.24
N LEU A 413 3.46 -24.01 -1.97
CA LEU A 413 4.34 -22.91 -1.61
C LEU A 413 5.82 -23.29 -1.71
N ALA A 414 6.25 -24.43 -1.17
CA ALA A 414 7.67 -24.81 -1.11
C ALA A 414 8.34 -24.94 -2.48
N THR A 415 7.57 -25.35 -3.50
CA THR A 415 8.02 -25.52 -4.88
C THR A 415 7.70 -24.31 -5.77
N MET A 416 7.23 -23.21 -5.17
CA MET A 416 6.88 -22.00 -5.89
C MET A 416 8.12 -21.38 -6.53
N GLU A 417 8.04 -21.17 -7.84
CA GLU A 417 8.97 -20.37 -8.58
C GLU A 417 8.27 -19.12 -9.10
N LEU A 418 8.74 -17.96 -8.66
CA LEU A 418 8.20 -16.67 -9.05
C LEU A 418 8.96 -16.12 -10.25
N SER A 419 8.20 -15.74 -11.28
CA SER A 419 8.70 -15.02 -12.46
C SER A 419 7.86 -13.76 -12.64
N PRO A 420 7.86 -12.84 -11.65
CA PRO A 420 7.03 -11.64 -11.72
C PRO A 420 7.41 -10.84 -12.97
N PRO A 421 6.41 -10.30 -13.70
CA PRO A 421 6.68 -9.58 -14.94
C PRO A 421 7.54 -8.35 -14.63
N ASP A 422 8.49 -8.05 -15.50
CA ASP A 422 9.32 -6.86 -15.34
C ASP A 422 8.51 -5.60 -15.69
N ARG A 423 8.76 -4.51 -14.96
CA ARG A 423 8.27 -3.18 -15.35
C ARG A 423 8.83 -2.85 -16.73
N ARG A 424 8.03 -2.18 -17.56
CA ARG A 424 8.37 -1.83 -18.95
C ARG A 424 8.40 -0.30 -19.12
N PRO A 425 9.43 0.40 -18.61
CA PRO A 425 9.54 1.87 -18.73
C PRO A 425 9.47 2.36 -20.17
N GLU A 426 9.92 1.56 -21.13
CA GLU A 426 9.85 1.87 -22.54
C GLU A 426 8.42 1.88 -23.09
N LEU A 427 7.50 1.08 -22.53
CA LEU A 427 6.08 1.14 -22.87
C LEU A 427 5.38 2.28 -22.13
N GLU A 428 5.79 2.58 -20.88
CA GLU A 428 5.30 3.76 -20.14
C GLU A 428 5.62 5.05 -20.90
N GLN A 429 6.84 5.17 -21.44
CA GLN A 429 7.25 6.34 -22.23
C GLN A 429 6.38 6.54 -23.49
N GLN A 430 5.83 5.46 -24.07
CA GLN A 430 4.90 5.56 -25.22
C GLN A 430 3.50 6.05 -24.82
N LEU A 431 3.14 5.98 -23.54
CA LEU A 431 1.88 6.51 -23.00
C LEU A 431 1.97 8.00 -22.70
N VAL A 432 3.15 8.54 -22.37
CA VAL A 432 3.33 9.95 -21.98
C VAL A 432 2.75 10.90 -23.05
N GLY A 433 1.89 11.83 -22.61
CA GLY A 433 1.23 12.82 -23.45
C GLY A 433 0.00 12.28 -24.19
N ARG A 434 -0.31 10.98 -24.05
CA ARG A 434 -1.47 10.34 -24.67
C ARG A 434 -2.64 10.27 -23.72
N ARG A 435 -3.82 10.00 -24.28
CA ARG A 435 -5.00 9.70 -23.48
C ARG A 435 -5.74 8.46 -23.96
N VAL A 436 -6.54 7.89 -23.08
CA VAL A 436 -7.50 6.85 -23.44
C VAL A 436 -8.84 7.18 -22.80
N SER A 437 -9.91 7.05 -23.55
CA SER A 437 -11.27 7.29 -23.08
C SER A 437 -12.04 5.98 -23.03
N ASP A 438 -12.85 5.81 -21.99
CA ASP A 438 -13.90 4.80 -21.95
C ASP A 438 -15.21 5.46 -21.62
N SER A 439 -16.25 5.08 -22.33
CA SER A 439 -17.57 5.64 -22.12
C SER A 439 -18.67 4.68 -22.47
N THR A 440 -19.75 4.83 -21.72
CA THR A 440 -21.01 4.15 -21.97
C THR A 440 -22.10 5.20 -22.15
N THR A 441 -22.81 5.11 -23.27
CA THR A 441 -23.98 5.94 -23.57
C THR A 441 -25.24 5.12 -23.33
N THR A 442 -26.19 5.66 -22.60
CA THR A 442 -27.54 5.11 -22.37
C THR A 442 -28.59 6.09 -22.88
N GLU A 443 -29.85 5.68 -22.97
CA GLU A 443 -30.96 6.58 -23.36
C GLU A 443 -31.09 7.78 -22.42
N SER A 444 -30.66 7.64 -21.16
CA SER A 444 -30.72 8.65 -20.10
C SER A 444 -29.50 9.57 -20.02
N GLY A 445 -28.46 9.34 -20.84
CA GLY A 445 -27.23 10.12 -20.78
C GLY A 445 -25.95 9.35 -21.15
N PHE A 446 -24.84 9.83 -20.63
CA PHE A 446 -23.49 9.33 -20.86
C PHE A 446 -22.73 9.34 -19.55
N PHE A 447 -21.95 8.28 -19.32
CA PHE A 447 -20.96 8.20 -18.25
C PHE A 447 -19.67 7.64 -18.83
N GLY A 448 -18.54 8.28 -18.53
CA GLY A 448 -17.24 7.86 -19.01
C GLY A 448 -16.08 8.37 -18.18
N HIS A 449 -14.92 7.79 -18.44
CA HIS A 449 -13.64 8.18 -17.87
C HIS A 449 -12.67 8.50 -19.00
N VAL A 450 -11.90 9.56 -18.84
CA VAL A 450 -10.73 9.84 -19.67
C VAL A 450 -9.49 9.77 -18.80
N TYR A 451 -8.47 9.06 -19.25
CA TYR A 451 -7.19 8.96 -18.57
C TYR A 451 -6.11 9.65 -19.39
N HIS A 452 -5.46 10.65 -18.80
CA HIS A 452 -4.36 11.41 -19.38
C HIS A 452 -3.04 10.98 -18.74
N PHE A 453 -2.13 10.46 -19.55
CA PHE A 453 -0.84 9.95 -19.07
C PHE A 453 0.23 11.05 -19.13
N GLY A 454 0.83 11.34 -17.98
CA GLY A 454 1.92 12.30 -17.83
C GLY A 454 3.29 11.65 -17.64
N PRO A 455 4.36 12.47 -17.61
CA PRO A 455 5.72 12.01 -17.35
C PRO A 455 5.88 11.51 -15.91
N GLY A 456 6.92 10.70 -15.68
CA GLY A 456 7.23 10.20 -14.33
C GLY A 456 6.19 9.21 -13.77
N GLY A 457 5.33 8.65 -14.62
CA GLY A 457 4.30 7.71 -14.21
C GLY A 457 3.04 8.36 -13.64
N THR A 458 2.77 9.64 -13.86
CA THR A 458 1.53 10.28 -13.37
C THR A 458 0.35 10.04 -14.31
N VAL A 459 -0.86 9.78 -13.79
CA VAL A 459 -2.09 9.72 -14.61
C VAL A 459 -3.16 10.62 -14.02
N ARG A 460 -3.86 11.40 -14.84
CA ARG A 460 -5.07 12.14 -14.44
C ARG A 460 -6.29 11.42 -14.99
N SER A 461 -7.26 11.13 -14.15
CA SER A 461 -8.59 10.67 -14.57
C SER A 461 -9.56 11.83 -14.56
N GLU A 462 -10.35 11.97 -15.62
CA GLU A 462 -11.48 12.88 -15.70
C GLU A 462 -12.76 12.04 -15.84
N THR A 463 -13.66 12.13 -14.87
CA THR A 463 -14.99 11.50 -14.99
C THR A 463 -15.92 12.45 -15.73
N LEU A 464 -16.44 11.99 -16.86
CA LEU A 464 -17.39 12.70 -17.69
C LEU A 464 -18.79 12.12 -17.43
N PHE A 465 -19.74 12.98 -17.05
CA PHE A 465 -21.14 12.60 -16.86
C PHE A 465 -22.07 13.61 -17.53
N SER A 466 -23.07 13.11 -18.26
CA SER A 466 -24.17 13.89 -18.80
C SER A 466 -25.44 13.08 -18.66
N GLY A 467 -26.53 13.64 -18.16
CA GLY A 467 -27.81 12.94 -18.11
C GLY A 467 -28.91 13.81 -17.55
N SER A 468 -30.11 13.72 -18.13
CA SER A 468 -31.31 14.33 -17.56
C SER A 468 -31.85 13.37 -16.50
N MET A 469 -31.32 13.44 -15.28
CA MET A 469 -32.08 12.90 -14.16
C MET A 469 -33.23 13.86 -13.88
N ASN A 470 -34.47 13.38 -13.88
CA ASN A 470 -35.68 14.12 -13.49
C ASN A 470 -35.69 14.50 -11.98
N PHE A 471 -34.56 14.98 -11.45
CA PHE A 471 -34.49 15.70 -10.19
C PHE A 471 -34.37 17.16 -10.55
N GLY A 472 -35.43 17.93 -10.31
CA GLY A 472 -35.53 19.34 -10.69
C GLY A 472 -34.40 20.19 -10.11
N SER A 473 -33.32 20.34 -10.87
CA SER A 473 -32.34 21.41 -10.86
C SER A 473 -31.21 20.97 -11.79
N ASP A 474 -30.81 21.84 -12.73
CA ASP A 474 -29.67 21.65 -13.62
C ASP A 474 -28.42 21.21 -12.83
N LEU A 475 -28.13 19.91 -12.83
CA LEU A 475 -26.84 19.39 -12.42
C LEU A 475 -25.86 19.72 -13.54
N ALA A 476 -25.24 20.89 -13.41
CA ALA A 476 -24.03 21.23 -14.14
C ALA A 476 -23.05 20.04 -14.09
N SER A 477 -22.50 19.70 -15.25
CA SER A 477 -21.46 18.69 -15.45
C SER A 477 -20.43 18.70 -14.30
N ALA A 478 -20.55 17.75 -13.37
CA ALA A 478 -19.55 17.55 -12.33
C ALA A 478 -18.44 16.67 -12.91
N SER A 479 -17.40 17.31 -13.46
CA SER A 479 -16.15 16.60 -13.72
C SER A 479 -15.47 16.34 -12.39
N MET A 480 -15.26 15.08 -12.04
CA MET A 480 -14.38 14.72 -10.93
C MET A 480 -13.02 14.38 -11.52
N ASP A 481 -12.02 15.18 -11.17
CA ASP A 481 -10.63 14.91 -11.49
C ASP A 481 -9.97 14.13 -10.35
N ASP A 482 -9.25 13.06 -10.70
CA ASP A 482 -8.37 12.38 -9.76
C ASP A 482 -6.96 12.26 -10.35
N VAL A 483 -5.95 12.37 -9.50
CA VAL A 483 -4.54 12.27 -9.91
C VAL A 483 -3.95 11.04 -9.25
N GLY A 484 -3.51 10.11 -10.09
CA GLY A 484 -2.92 8.85 -9.71
C GLY A 484 -1.53 8.65 -10.28
N GLN A 485 -1.07 7.41 -10.17
CA GLN A 485 0.15 6.91 -10.77
C GLN A 485 -0.20 5.78 -11.75
N TYR A 486 0.62 5.56 -12.76
CA TYR A 486 0.54 4.40 -13.63
C TYR A 486 1.90 3.71 -13.75
N ALA A 487 1.85 2.41 -14.00
CA ALA A 487 3.00 1.61 -14.37
C ALA A 487 2.59 0.55 -15.38
N VAL A 488 3.50 0.20 -16.28
CA VAL A 488 3.32 -0.92 -17.20
C VAL A 488 4.19 -2.06 -16.73
N VAL A 489 3.58 -3.21 -16.47
CA VAL A 489 4.28 -4.43 -16.08
C VAL A 489 3.89 -5.57 -16.99
N GLY A 490 4.86 -6.13 -17.71
CA GLY A 490 4.57 -6.99 -18.86
C GLY A 490 3.72 -6.24 -19.89
N THR A 491 2.53 -6.75 -20.18
CA THR A 491 1.54 -6.08 -21.05
C THR A 491 0.39 -5.45 -20.27
N VAL A 492 0.46 -5.38 -18.94
CA VAL A 492 -0.64 -4.85 -18.11
C VAL A 492 -0.31 -3.42 -17.69
N LEU A 493 -1.25 -2.52 -17.94
CA LEU A 493 -1.26 -1.15 -17.46
C LEU A 493 -2.01 -1.10 -16.12
N TYR A 494 -1.31 -0.70 -15.07
CA TYR A 494 -1.89 -0.45 -13.76
C TYR A 494 -2.09 1.05 -13.57
N LEU A 495 -3.28 1.45 -13.12
CA LEU A 495 -3.59 2.81 -12.69
C LEU A 495 -3.94 2.79 -11.20
N THR A 496 -3.20 3.55 -10.41
CA THR A 496 -3.37 3.64 -8.96
C THR A 496 -3.81 5.05 -8.59
N PHE A 497 -5.04 5.18 -8.10
CA PHE A 497 -5.60 6.41 -7.56
C PHE A 497 -5.72 6.31 -6.03
N PRO A 498 -5.90 7.43 -5.30
CA PRO A 498 -6.03 7.40 -3.84
C PRO A 498 -7.16 6.49 -3.32
N LYS A 499 -8.19 6.23 -4.12
CA LYS A 499 -9.38 5.45 -3.72
C LYS A 499 -9.62 4.20 -4.55
N SER A 500 -8.87 3.97 -5.62
CA SER A 500 -9.10 2.86 -6.53
C SER A 500 -7.80 2.41 -7.19
N GLU A 501 -7.77 1.14 -7.56
CA GLU A 501 -6.73 0.58 -8.42
C GLU A 501 -7.43 -0.10 -9.59
N LEU A 502 -6.94 0.16 -10.79
CA LEU A 502 -7.47 -0.35 -12.04
C LEU A 502 -6.33 -1.02 -12.80
N SER A 503 -6.64 -2.09 -13.51
CA SER A 503 -5.69 -2.78 -14.38
C SER A 503 -6.33 -3.03 -15.73
N TYR A 504 -5.57 -2.81 -16.79
CA TYR A 504 -6.02 -3.01 -18.16
C TYR A 504 -4.91 -3.64 -19.00
N ASP A 505 -5.26 -4.42 -20.01
CA ASP A 505 -4.26 -4.96 -20.93
C ASP A 505 -3.88 -3.90 -21.97
N LEU A 506 -2.59 -3.68 -22.16
CA LEU A 506 -2.09 -2.96 -23.31
C LEU A 506 -2.26 -3.79 -24.57
N VAL A 507 -2.74 -3.15 -25.62
CA VAL A 507 -2.77 -3.73 -26.96
C VAL A 507 -1.55 -3.24 -27.71
N LEU A 508 -0.72 -4.19 -28.14
CA LEU A 508 0.54 -3.94 -28.83
C LEU A 508 0.42 -4.37 -30.31
N GLU A 509 0.86 -3.50 -31.22
CA GLU A 509 1.15 -3.87 -32.62
C GLU A 509 2.67 -3.87 -32.80
N GLY A 510 3.26 -5.07 -32.77
CA GLY A 510 4.71 -5.22 -32.63
C GLY A 510 5.18 -4.69 -31.27
N ALA A 511 6.07 -3.70 -31.27
CA ALA A 511 6.59 -3.06 -30.05
C ALA A 511 5.86 -1.75 -29.68
N ARG A 512 4.82 -1.37 -30.43
CA ARG A 512 4.10 -0.10 -30.26
C ARG A 512 2.80 -0.29 -29.50
N VAL A 513 2.56 0.55 -28.49
CA VAL A 513 1.26 0.60 -27.79
C VAL A 513 0.24 1.32 -28.66
N THR A 514 -0.82 0.63 -29.07
CA THR A 514 -1.89 1.18 -29.92
C THR A 514 -3.16 1.50 -29.13
N GLY A 515 -3.36 0.82 -28.02
CA GLY A 515 -4.51 1.05 -27.16
C GLY A 515 -4.48 0.26 -25.87
N VAL A 516 -5.61 0.27 -25.20
CA VAL A 516 -5.86 -0.40 -23.94
C VAL A 516 -7.14 -1.20 -24.07
N ARG A 517 -7.15 -2.43 -23.56
CA ARG A 517 -8.36 -3.26 -23.45
C ARG A 517 -8.96 -3.05 -22.07
N MET A 518 -10.10 -2.37 -22.06
CA MET A 518 -10.88 -2.08 -20.86
C MET A 518 -12.08 -3.02 -20.87
N SER A 519 -12.05 -4.02 -20.00
CA SER A 519 -12.99 -5.16 -20.04
C SER A 519 -12.92 -5.90 -21.38
N ASP A 520 -14.03 -6.02 -22.10
CA ASP A 520 -14.13 -6.67 -23.42
C ASP A 520 -13.87 -5.71 -24.60
N LYS A 521 -13.62 -4.42 -24.32
CA LYS A 521 -13.55 -3.39 -25.35
C LYS A 521 -12.15 -2.86 -25.55
N PHE A 522 -11.77 -2.74 -26.82
CA PHE A 522 -10.59 -2.00 -27.23
C PHE A 522 -10.85 -0.49 -27.18
N ARG A 523 -9.91 0.25 -26.60
CA ARG A 523 -9.84 1.72 -26.62
C ARG A 523 -8.52 2.12 -27.22
N ALA A 524 -8.58 2.78 -28.38
CA ALA A 524 -7.38 3.35 -28.98
C ALA A 524 -6.83 4.42 -28.05
N LEU A 525 -5.50 4.48 -27.95
CA LEU A 525 -4.87 5.67 -27.40
C LEU A 525 -5.06 6.80 -28.42
N GLU A 526 -5.30 8.00 -27.94
CA GLU A 526 -5.36 9.26 -28.70
C GLU A 526 -4.08 10.06 -28.45
#